data_AF-A0A6A4RSA7-F1
#
_entry.id   AF-A0A6A4RSA7-F1
#
_cell.length_a   1.000
_cell.length_b   1.000
_cell.length_c   1.000
_cell.angle_alpha   90.00
_cell.angle_beta   90.00
_cell.angle_gamma   90.00
#
_symmetry.space_group_name_H-M   'P 1'
#
loop_
_entity.id
_entity.type
_entity.pdbx_description
1 polymer ?
#
loop_
_entity_poly.entity_id
_entity_poly.type
_entity_poly.pdbx_seq_one_letter_code
_entity_poly.pdbx_strand_id
1 'polypeptide(L)'
;MSPQIEAGQYCTFVISSDGSVRACGKGSYGRLGLGDSNNQSTLKKLTFEPHRAIKKVSSSKGSDGHTLAFTTEGEVFSWGDGDYGKLGHGNSSTQKYPKLIQGPLQGKVVVCVSAGYRHSAAVSEDGELYTWGEGDFGRLGHGDSNSRNIPTLVKDISNVGEVSCGSSHTIALSKDGRTVWSFGGGDNGKLGHGDTNRVYKPKVVEALQGMFIRKVCAGSQSSLALTSTGQVYAWGCGACLGCGSSEATALRPKLIEELATTRVVDISIGDSHCLALSHDNEVYAWGNNSMGQCGQGNSTGPITKPKKVVGLDGVAIQQISAGTSHSLAWTALPRDRQVVAWHRPYCVDLEESTFSHLRSFLERYCDGINSDVPPLPFPSSREHHNFLKLCLRLLSNHLALALAGGVATSILGRQARPLRNLLFRLMDSSVPDEIQEVRDDQ
;
A
#
# COMPACT_ATOMS: atom_id res chain seq x y z
N MET A 1 16.48 -5.38 7.75
CA MET A 1 15.06 -5.01 7.59
C MET A 1 14.78 -3.73 8.37
N SER A 2 13.85 -2.85 7.97
CA SER A 2 13.40 -1.76 8.87
C SER A 2 12.39 -2.30 9.88
N PRO A 3 12.46 -1.92 11.17
CA PRO A 3 11.50 -2.40 12.17
C PRO A 3 10.08 -1.92 11.88
N GLN A 4 9.13 -2.80 12.17
CA GLN A 4 7.69 -2.58 11.98
C GLN A 4 6.94 -2.90 13.26
N ILE A 5 5.81 -2.24 13.47
CA ILE A 5 4.96 -2.47 14.62
C ILE A 5 3.52 -2.66 14.14
N GLU A 6 2.86 -3.71 14.62
CA GLU A 6 1.47 -4.02 14.31
C GLU A 6 0.63 -3.99 15.59
N ALA A 7 -0.39 -3.11 15.60
CA ALA A 7 -1.33 -2.96 16.70
C ALA A 7 -2.52 -3.90 16.51
N GLY A 8 -2.63 -5.02 17.22
CA GLY A 8 -3.76 -5.95 17.10
C GLY A 8 -4.92 -5.65 18.06
N GLN A 9 -5.66 -6.70 18.41
CA GLN A 9 -6.71 -6.60 19.40
C GLN A 9 -6.13 -6.56 20.82
N TYR A 10 -6.02 -5.37 21.40
CA TYR A 10 -5.41 -5.15 22.73
C TYR A 10 -4.00 -5.75 22.88
N CYS A 11 -3.30 -5.99 21.77
CA CYS A 11 -1.95 -6.54 21.73
C CYS A 11 -1.12 -5.78 20.69
N THR A 12 0.19 -5.89 20.81
CA THR A 12 1.13 -5.22 19.92
C THR A 12 2.23 -6.20 19.54
N PHE A 13 2.58 -6.23 18.25
CA PHE A 13 3.68 -7.01 17.71
C PHE A 13 4.77 -6.08 17.19
N VAL A 14 6.02 -6.36 17.52
CA VAL A 14 7.19 -5.64 17.03
C VAL A 14 8.04 -6.60 16.22
N ILE A 15 8.30 -6.26 14.97
CA ILE A 15 9.19 -6.97 14.05
C ILE A 15 10.49 -6.19 14.02
N SER A 16 11.59 -6.84 14.40
CA SER A 16 12.92 -6.23 14.42
C SER A 16 13.60 -6.33 13.05
N SER A 17 14.75 -5.67 12.91
CA SER A 17 15.48 -5.60 11.64
C SER A 17 16.04 -6.95 11.14
N ASP A 18 16.13 -7.93 12.01
CA ASP A 18 16.54 -9.32 11.73
C ASP A 18 15.35 -10.24 11.40
N GLY A 19 14.12 -9.72 11.41
CA GLY A 19 12.90 -10.51 11.22
C GLY A 19 12.41 -11.21 12.49
N SER A 20 13.02 -10.98 13.65
CA SER A 20 12.52 -11.49 14.93
C SER A 20 11.26 -10.75 15.37
N VAL A 21 10.27 -11.50 15.89
CA VAL A 21 9.00 -10.93 16.37
C VAL A 21 8.94 -10.98 17.89
N ARG A 22 8.49 -9.88 18.49
CA ARG A 22 8.12 -9.79 19.90
C ARG A 22 6.68 -9.34 20.04
N ALA A 23 5.99 -9.78 21.09
CA ALA A 23 4.62 -9.35 21.37
C ALA A 23 4.39 -9.00 22.85
N CYS A 24 3.40 -8.12 23.07
CA CYS A 24 2.86 -7.80 24.39
C CYS A 24 1.35 -7.49 24.32
N GLY A 25 0.70 -7.35 25.47
CA GLY A 25 -0.72 -7.03 25.63
C GLY A 25 -1.56 -8.23 26.06
N LYS A 26 -2.82 -8.27 25.61
CA LYS A 26 -3.79 -9.33 25.95
C LYS A 26 -3.33 -10.68 25.40
N GLY A 27 -3.38 -11.73 26.23
CA GLY A 27 -2.95 -13.09 25.89
C GLY A 27 -4.05 -14.05 25.48
N SER A 28 -5.33 -13.70 25.75
CA SER A 28 -6.46 -14.61 25.55
C SER A 28 -6.47 -15.27 24.17
N TYR A 29 -6.85 -16.55 24.14
CA TYR A 29 -6.85 -17.43 22.97
C TYR A 29 -5.47 -17.65 22.33
N GLY A 30 -4.39 -17.42 23.07
CA GLY A 30 -3.04 -17.61 22.54
C GLY A 30 -2.62 -16.55 21.52
N ARG A 31 -3.30 -15.41 21.45
CA ARG A 31 -3.08 -14.39 20.40
C ARG A 31 -1.65 -13.85 20.35
N LEU A 32 -0.90 -13.93 21.43
CA LEU A 32 0.50 -13.48 21.48
C LEU A 32 1.47 -14.49 20.87
N GLY A 33 1.05 -15.74 20.61
CA GLY A 33 1.91 -16.75 20.01
C GLY A 33 3.02 -17.28 20.95
N LEU A 34 2.80 -17.20 22.27
CA LEU A 34 3.79 -17.53 23.29
C LEU A 34 3.56 -18.91 23.96
N GLY A 35 2.55 -19.66 23.50
CA GLY A 35 2.23 -20.98 24.02
C GLY A 35 1.19 -21.02 25.13
N ASP A 36 0.82 -19.88 25.70
CA ASP A 36 -0.18 -19.75 26.75
C ASP A 36 -1.21 -18.67 26.41
N SER A 37 -2.13 -18.40 27.34
CA SER A 37 -3.15 -17.35 27.20
C SER A 37 -2.90 -16.16 28.13
N ASN A 38 -1.68 -16.02 28.65
CA ASN A 38 -1.35 -15.03 29.68
C ASN A 38 -1.09 -13.65 29.06
N ASN A 39 -1.59 -12.61 29.72
CA ASN A 39 -1.27 -11.25 29.34
C ASN A 39 0.21 -10.96 29.57
N GLN A 40 0.81 -10.15 28.70
CA GLN A 40 2.21 -9.74 28.80
C GLN A 40 2.31 -8.23 28.88
N SER A 41 2.80 -7.70 29.99
CA SER A 41 3.05 -6.25 30.14
C SER A 41 4.34 -5.79 29.43
N THR A 42 5.19 -6.74 29.01
CA THR A 42 6.48 -6.48 28.36
C THR A 42 6.61 -7.29 27.09
N LEU A 43 7.44 -6.82 26.16
CA LEU A 43 7.69 -7.51 24.90
C LEU A 43 8.39 -8.85 25.14
N LYS A 44 7.76 -9.94 24.69
CA LYS A 44 8.30 -11.31 24.73
C LYS A 44 8.53 -11.82 23.31
N LYS A 45 9.67 -12.48 23.09
CA LYS A 45 10.06 -13.01 21.78
C LYS A 45 9.21 -14.23 21.43
N LEU A 46 8.68 -14.25 20.20
CA LEU A 46 7.99 -15.41 19.64
C LEU A 46 9.02 -16.36 19.02
N THR A 47 8.72 -17.65 19.07
CA THR A 47 9.50 -18.69 18.39
C THR A 47 8.73 -19.16 17.16
N PHE A 48 9.42 -19.20 16.03
CA PHE A 48 8.96 -19.81 14.79
C PHE A 48 9.83 -21.03 14.57
N GLU A 49 9.23 -22.21 14.45
CA GLU A 49 9.96 -23.47 14.25
C GLU A 49 9.64 -24.07 12.88
N PRO A 50 10.66 -24.39 12.06
CA PRO A 50 12.06 -23.97 12.17
C PRO A 50 12.22 -22.43 12.13
N HIS A 51 13.38 -21.90 12.54
CA HIS A 51 13.61 -20.46 12.56
C HIS A 51 13.35 -19.83 11.17
N ARG A 52 12.57 -18.74 11.17
CA ARG A 52 12.21 -17.95 9.99
C ARG A 52 12.29 -16.47 10.29
N ALA A 53 12.76 -15.70 9.32
CA ALA A 53 12.78 -14.25 9.40
C ALA A 53 11.43 -13.70 8.93
N ILE A 54 10.69 -13.06 9.84
CA ILE A 54 9.35 -12.53 9.53
C ILE A 54 9.46 -11.20 8.80
N LYS A 55 8.73 -11.08 7.69
CA LYS A 55 8.68 -9.87 6.86
C LYS A 55 7.56 -8.92 7.32
N LYS A 56 6.38 -9.44 7.66
CA LYS A 56 5.21 -8.67 8.12
C LYS A 56 4.29 -9.50 9.00
N VAL A 57 3.54 -8.83 9.86
CA VAL A 57 2.50 -9.37 10.72
C VAL A 57 1.19 -8.60 10.46
N SER A 58 0.06 -9.29 10.44
CA SER A 58 -1.28 -8.70 10.45
C SER A 58 -2.08 -9.36 11.57
N SER A 59 -2.61 -8.55 12.49
CA SER A 59 -3.39 -9.06 13.62
C SER A 59 -4.79 -8.47 13.61
N SER A 60 -5.79 -9.30 13.90
CA SER A 60 -7.18 -8.85 13.91
C SER A 60 -7.40 -7.76 14.95
N LYS A 61 -8.33 -6.83 14.65
CA LYS A 61 -8.69 -5.71 15.55
C LYS A 61 -9.95 -6.00 16.38
N GLY A 62 -10.52 -7.20 16.27
CA GLY A 62 -11.75 -7.60 16.95
C GLY A 62 -11.97 -9.12 17.02
N SER A 63 -13.16 -9.54 17.46
CA SER A 63 -13.54 -10.91 17.85
C SER A 63 -12.63 -11.50 18.93
N ASP A 64 -12.26 -12.78 18.87
CA ASP A 64 -11.45 -13.45 19.90
C ASP A 64 -9.94 -13.38 19.61
N GLY A 65 -9.55 -12.79 18.47
CA GLY A 65 -8.18 -12.45 18.15
C GLY A 65 -7.43 -13.56 17.42
N HIS A 66 -6.93 -13.27 16.22
CA HIS A 66 -5.96 -14.14 15.54
C HIS A 66 -4.94 -13.28 14.77
N THR A 67 -3.82 -13.90 14.43
CA THR A 67 -2.70 -13.22 13.79
C THR A 67 -2.14 -14.06 12.66
N LEU A 68 -1.80 -13.39 11.56
CA LEU A 68 -1.06 -13.93 10.43
C LEU A 68 0.32 -13.27 10.37
N ALA A 69 1.32 -14.03 9.96
CA ALA A 69 2.63 -13.50 9.61
C ALA A 69 3.13 -14.19 8.35
N PHE A 70 3.95 -13.51 7.56
CA PHE A 70 4.68 -14.17 6.49
C PHE A 70 6.17 -13.85 6.51
N THR A 71 6.96 -14.81 6.04
CA THR A 71 8.42 -14.76 6.08
C THR A 71 9.00 -13.96 4.91
N THR A 72 10.31 -13.76 4.88
CA THR A 72 11.00 -13.19 3.70
C THR A 72 10.87 -14.05 2.46
N GLU A 73 10.69 -15.35 2.63
CA GLU A 73 10.51 -16.36 1.58
C GLU A 73 9.03 -16.53 1.18
N GLY A 74 8.12 -15.84 1.87
CA GLY A 74 6.68 -15.88 1.57
C GLY A 74 5.90 -17.03 2.20
N GLU A 75 6.48 -17.77 3.15
CA GLU A 75 5.75 -18.77 3.94
C GLU A 75 4.82 -18.09 4.94
N VAL A 76 3.62 -18.63 5.18
CA VAL A 76 2.61 -18.01 6.06
C VAL A 76 2.43 -18.80 7.35
N PHE A 77 2.51 -18.11 8.48
CA PHE A 77 2.20 -18.64 9.81
C PHE A 77 0.91 -18.02 10.33
N SER A 78 0.15 -18.78 11.10
CA SER A 78 -1.03 -18.28 11.82
C SER A 78 -1.08 -18.80 13.26
N TRP A 79 -1.69 -18.00 14.14
CA TRP A 79 -1.94 -18.37 15.54
C TRP A 79 -3.06 -17.51 16.15
N GLY A 80 -3.47 -17.86 17.37
CA GLY A 80 -4.60 -17.28 18.08
C GLY A 80 -5.83 -18.18 18.03
N ASP A 81 -6.99 -17.55 18.07
CA ASP A 81 -8.28 -18.25 18.09
C ASP A 81 -8.57 -19.00 16.78
N GLY A 82 -9.03 -20.24 16.93
CA GLY A 82 -9.23 -21.21 15.83
C GLY A 82 -10.60 -21.16 15.17
N ASP A 83 -11.59 -20.51 15.79
CA ASP A 83 -12.98 -20.60 15.36
C ASP A 83 -13.19 -20.23 13.88
N TYR A 84 -14.19 -20.85 13.26
CA TYR A 84 -14.51 -20.72 11.83
C TYR A 84 -13.39 -21.18 10.86
N GLY A 85 -12.30 -21.74 11.37
CA GLY A 85 -11.16 -22.17 10.57
C GLY A 85 -10.28 -21.03 10.05
N LYS A 86 -10.36 -19.83 10.63
CA LYS A 86 -9.61 -18.63 10.20
C LYS A 86 -8.09 -18.74 10.34
N LEU A 87 -7.59 -19.79 10.97
CA LEU A 87 -6.15 -20.11 11.00
C LEU A 87 -5.68 -20.89 9.76
N GLY A 88 -6.58 -21.52 9.00
CA GLY A 88 -6.24 -22.13 7.70
C GLY A 88 -5.61 -23.52 7.79
N HIS A 89 -5.74 -24.24 8.91
CA HIS A 89 -5.11 -25.55 9.14
C HIS A 89 -6.04 -26.75 8.89
N GLY A 90 -7.18 -26.56 8.22
CA GLY A 90 -8.14 -27.64 7.97
C GLY A 90 -9.02 -28.02 9.16
N ASN A 91 -9.02 -27.22 10.22
CA ASN A 91 -9.83 -27.40 11.43
C ASN A 91 -10.06 -26.04 12.12
N SER A 92 -10.78 -26.06 13.25
CA SER A 92 -11.08 -24.87 14.06
C SER A 92 -10.28 -24.82 15.38
N SER A 93 -9.16 -25.54 15.49
CA SER A 93 -8.41 -25.61 16.73
C SER A 93 -7.55 -24.37 16.95
N THR A 94 -7.72 -23.72 18.09
CA THR A 94 -6.86 -22.62 18.57
C THR A 94 -5.38 -23.05 18.54
N GLN A 95 -4.52 -22.17 18.02
CA GLN A 95 -3.07 -22.37 18.03
C GLN A 95 -2.41 -21.32 18.92
N LYS A 96 -1.75 -21.76 20.00
CA LYS A 96 -1.08 -20.84 20.93
C LYS A 96 0.35 -20.49 20.54
N TYR A 97 0.89 -21.17 19.53
CA TYR A 97 2.18 -20.88 18.89
C TYR A 97 1.95 -20.60 17.40
N PRO A 98 2.81 -19.79 16.76
CA PRO A 98 2.83 -19.65 15.30
C PRO A 98 2.96 -21.02 14.64
N LYS A 99 1.97 -21.38 13.81
CA LYS A 99 1.96 -22.62 13.05
C LYS A 99 1.98 -22.32 11.55
N LEU A 100 2.87 -22.99 10.83
CA LEU A 100 2.98 -22.87 9.38
C LEU A 100 1.68 -23.37 8.72
N ILE A 101 1.10 -22.56 7.85
CA ILE A 101 -0.06 -22.93 7.02
C ILE A 101 0.44 -23.78 5.85
N GLN A 102 -0.13 -24.97 5.72
CA GLN A 102 0.22 -25.95 4.68
C GLN A 102 -0.86 -26.01 3.58
N GLY A 103 -0.61 -26.78 2.52
CA GLY A 103 -1.59 -27.06 1.49
C GLY A 103 -1.60 -25.97 0.40
N PRO A 104 -2.71 -25.26 0.14
CA PRO A 104 -2.83 -24.38 -1.04
C PRO A 104 -1.82 -23.21 -1.14
N LEU A 105 -1.22 -22.81 -0.02
CA LEU A 105 -0.16 -21.79 0.01
C LEU A 105 1.26 -22.39 -0.05
N GLN A 106 1.40 -23.72 0.00
CA GLN A 106 2.70 -24.37 -0.05
C GLN A 106 3.36 -24.16 -1.42
N GLY A 107 4.60 -23.67 -1.42
CA GLY A 107 5.32 -23.33 -2.66
C GLY A 107 4.91 -22.00 -3.29
N LYS A 108 3.98 -21.26 -2.71
CA LYS A 108 3.63 -19.89 -3.13
C LYS A 108 4.45 -18.88 -2.33
N VAL A 109 4.89 -17.81 -3.00
CA VAL A 109 5.51 -16.66 -2.34
C VAL A 109 4.41 -15.68 -1.96
N VAL A 110 4.04 -15.60 -0.67
CA VAL A 110 3.05 -14.62 -0.20
C VAL A 110 3.70 -13.26 0.01
N VAL A 111 3.04 -12.21 -0.48
CA VAL A 111 3.52 -10.82 -0.41
C VAL A 111 2.64 -9.92 0.46
N CYS A 112 1.41 -10.34 0.74
CA CYS A 112 0.49 -9.62 1.61
C CYS A 112 -0.42 -10.59 2.38
N VAL A 113 -0.73 -10.25 3.63
CA VAL A 113 -1.71 -10.96 4.47
C VAL A 113 -2.58 -9.96 5.21
N SER A 114 -3.83 -10.32 5.47
CA SER A 114 -4.73 -9.53 6.30
C SER A 114 -5.59 -10.42 7.20
N ALA A 115 -5.61 -10.10 8.50
CA ALA A 115 -6.46 -10.74 9.50
C ALA A 115 -7.69 -9.88 9.79
N GLY A 116 -8.87 -10.32 9.36
CA GLY A 116 -10.16 -9.72 9.71
C GLY A 116 -10.66 -10.20 11.07
N TYR A 117 -11.94 -10.01 11.39
CA TYR A 117 -12.43 -10.46 12.72
C TYR A 117 -12.54 -11.97 12.83
N ARG A 118 -13.06 -12.59 11.77
CA ARG A 118 -13.36 -14.02 11.71
C ARG A 118 -12.91 -14.68 10.40
N HIS A 119 -12.14 -13.97 9.59
CA HIS A 119 -11.60 -14.46 8.33
C HIS A 119 -10.21 -13.89 8.07
N SER A 120 -9.53 -14.50 7.12
CA SER A 120 -8.15 -14.27 6.76
C SER A 120 -8.02 -14.18 5.25
N ALA A 121 -7.03 -13.43 4.80
CA ALA A 121 -6.65 -13.38 3.40
C ALA A 121 -5.13 -13.36 3.23
N ALA A 122 -4.68 -13.90 2.09
CA ALA A 122 -3.31 -13.81 1.62
C ALA A 122 -3.28 -13.52 0.11
N VAL A 123 -2.28 -12.77 -0.33
CA VAL A 123 -2.02 -12.47 -1.73
C VAL A 123 -0.65 -13.04 -2.10
N SER A 124 -0.60 -13.86 -3.14
CA SER A 124 0.67 -14.38 -3.67
C SER A 124 1.37 -13.36 -4.57
N GLU A 125 2.66 -13.54 -4.79
CA GLU A 125 3.47 -12.74 -5.72
C GLU A 125 2.94 -12.81 -7.16
N ASP A 126 2.26 -13.90 -7.54
CA ASP A 126 1.58 -14.04 -8.83
C ASP A 126 0.30 -13.18 -8.93
N GLY A 127 -0.18 -12.65 -7.80
CA GLY A 127 -1.38 -11.81 -7.72
C GLY A 127 -2.67 -12.61 -7.55
N GLU A 128 -2.57 -13.83 -7.03
CA GLU A 128 -3.71 -14.65 -6.63
C GLU A 128 -4.15 -14.27 -5.22
N LEU A 129 -5.47 -14.13 -5.03
CA LEU A 129 -6.07 -13.88 -3.73
C LEU A 129 -6.61 -15.19 -3.15
N TYR A 130 -6.18 -15.51 -1.93
CA TYR A 130 -6.68 -16.61 -1.13
C TYR A 130 -7.42 -16.08 0.09
N THR A 131 -8.58 -16.66 0.40
CA THR A 131 -9.40 -16.31 1.58
C THR A 131 -9.85 -17.56 2.33
N TRP A 132 -9.96 -17.45 3.65
CA TRP A 132 -10.45 -18.53 4.52
C TRP A 132 -11.00 -17.98 5.85
N GLY A 133 -11.71 -18.81 6.61
CA GLY A 133 -12.42 -18.46 7.83
C GLY A 133 -13.95 -18.49 7.66
N GLU A 134 -14.65 -17.62 8.38
CA GLU A 134 -16.11 -17.49 8.35
C GLU A 134 -16.61 -17.03 6.97
N GLY A 135 -17.55 -17.78 6.39
CA GLY A 135 -18.13 -17.50 5.07
C GLY A 135 -19.29 -16.50 5.07
N ASP A 136 -19.90 -16.26 6.24
CA ASP A 136 -21.11 -15.46 6.37
C ASP A 136 -21.01 -14.09 5.70
N PHE A 137 -22.12 -13.71 5.06
CA PHE A 137 -22.30 -12.49 4.27
C PHE A 137 -21.43 -12.42 3.01
N GLY A 138 -20.74 -13.50 2.63
CA GLY A 138 -19.94 -13.56 1.41
C GLY A 138 -18.55 -12.95 1.54
N ARG A 139 -18.03 -12.77 2.76
CA ARG A 139 -16.75 -12.08 3.02
C ARG A 139 -15.51 -12.78 2.44
N LEU A 140 -15.67 -14.03 2.01
CA LEU A 140 -14.64 -14.81 1.33
C LEU A 140 -14.69 -14.67 -0.20
N GLY A 141 -15.75 -14.11 -0.78
CA GLY A 141 -15.79 -13.83 -2.22
C GLY A 141 -15.91 -15.07 -3.12
N HIS A 142 -16.32 -16.23 -2.59
CA HIS A 142 -16.44 -17.48 -3.36
C HIS A 142 -17.80 -17.70 -4.03
N GLY A 143 -18.72 -16.73 -3.94
CA GLY A 143 -20.09 -16.85 -4.46
C GLY A 143 -21.07 -17.56 -3.53
N ASP A 144 -20.67 -17.87 -2.30
CA ASP A 144 -21.47 -18.56 -1.29
C ASP A 144 -21.21 -17.97 0.13
N SER A 145 -21.91 -18.50 1.14
CA SER A 145 -21.69 -18.17 2.57
C SER A 145 -20.88 -19.26 3.30
N ASN A 146 -20.24 -20.18 2.59
CA ASN A 146 -19.63 -21.36 3.22
C ASN A 146 -18.29 -21.00 3.84
N SER A 147 -18.13 -21.30 5.13
CA SER A 147 -16.84 -21.17 5.81
C SER A 147 -15.79 -22.10 5.18
N ARG A 148 -14.54 -21.63 5.10
CA ARG A 148 -13.40 -22.39 4.57
C ARG A 148 -12.34 -22.50 5.65
N ASN A 149 -11.93 -23.70 6.01
CA ASN A 149 -10.92 -23.92 7.05
C ASN A 149 -9.49 -24.09 6.48
N ILE A 150 -9.34 -23.96 5.16
CA ILE A 150 -8.07 -23.92 4.43
C ILE A 150 -8.07 -22.73 3.46
N PRO A 151 -6.90 -22.12 3.18
CA PRO A 151 -6.80 -21.07 2.17
C PRO A 151 -7.42 -21.50 0.85
N THR A 152 -8.39 -20.75 0.34
CA THR A 152 -9.10 -21.06 -0.90
C THR A 152 -8.92 -19.93 -1.89
N LEU A 153 -8.53 -20.25 -3.13
CA LEU A 153 -8.40 -19.29 -4.22
C LEU A 153 -9.73 -18.63 -4.56
N VAL A 154 -9.76 -17.30 -4.62
CA VAL A 154 -10.88 -16.50 -5.12
C VAL A 154 -10.78 -16.42 -6.65
N LYS A 155 -11.56 -17.24 -7.35
CA LYS A 155 -11.40 -17.43 -8.81
C LYS A 155 -11.85 -16.25 -9.68
N ASP A 156 -12.72 -15.39 -9.16
CA ASP A 156 -13.34 -14.29 -9.92
C ASP A 156 -12.49 -13.00 -9.92
N ILE A 157 -11.24 -13.05 -9.44
CA ILE A 157 -10.32 -11.92 -9.39
C ILE A 157 -8.87 -12.40 -9.60
N SER A 158 -8.05 -11.56 -10.21
CA SER A 158 -6.62 -11.78 -10.41
C SER A 158 -5.85 -10.46 -10.37
N ASN A 159 -4.53 -10.53 -10.46
CA ASN A 159 -3.65 -9.36 -10.41
C ASN A 159 -3.82 -8.51 -9.14
N VAL A 160 -4.10 -9.16 -8.00
CA VAL A 160 -4.24 -8.51 -6.70
C VAL A 160 -2.86 -8.18 -6.14
N GLY A 161 -2.68 -6.98 -5.62
CA GLY A 161 -1.44 -6.54 -4.96
C GLY A 161 -1.58 -6.37 -3.46
N GLU A 162 -2.77 -5.99 -2.98
CA GLU A 162 -3.05 -5.79 -1.56
C GLU A 162 -4.47 -6.26 -1.21
N VAL A 163 -4.64 -6.70 0.02
CA VAL A 163 -5.95 -7.06 0.60
C VAL A 163 -6.06 -6.50 2.00
N SER A 164 -7.26 -6.03 2.37
CA SER A 164 -7.62 -5.63 3.72
C SER A 164 -8.95 -6.25 4.14
N CYS A 165 -8.93 -6.89 5.31
CA CYS A 165 -10.06 -7.62 5.88
C CYS A 165 -10.63 -6.87 7.09
N GLY A 166 -11.91 -6.51 7.02
CA GLY A 166 -12.63 -5.84 8.10
C GLY A 166 -13.35 -6.82 9.03
N SER A 167 -14.43 -6.35 9.65
CA SER A 167 -15.28 -7.20 10.51
C SER A 167 -15.98 -8.30 9.71
N SER A 168 -16.66 -7.92 8.62
CA SER A 168 -17.47 -8.81 7.79
C SER A 168 -17.36 -8.53 6.28
N HIS A 169 -16.38 -7.73 5.86
CA HIS A 169 -16.10 -7.44 4.46
C HIS A 169 -14.60 -7.46 4.16
N THR A 170 -14.29 -7.55 2.87
CA THR A 170 -12.94 -7.60 2.32
C THR A 170 -12.82 -6.59 1.20
N ILE A 171 -11.69 -5.89 1.14
CA ILE A 171 -11.32 -4.98 0.07
C ILE A 171 -10.00 -5.47 -0.53
N ALA A 172 -9.95 -5.58 -1.85
CA ALA A 172 -8.75 -5.95 -2.59
C ALA A 172 -8.37 -4.81 -3.55
N LEU A 173 -7.07 -4.63 -3.74
CA LEU A 173 -6.48 -3.62 -4.62
C LEU A 173 -5.59 -4.31 -5.65
N SER A 174 -5.71 -3.90 -6.93
CA SER A 174 -4.88 -4.44 -8.00
C SER A 174 -3.41 -4.03 -7.84
N LYS A 175 -2.48 -4.82 -8.38
CA LYS A 175 -1.05 -4.51 -8.34
C LYS A 175 -0.69 -3.17 -8.99
N ASP A 176 -1.43 -2.77 -10.02
CA ASP A 176 -1.23 -1.50 -10.73
C ASP A 176 -1.95 -0.31 -10.06
N GLY A 177 -2.68 -0.55 -8.97
CA GLY A 177 -3.41 0.45 -8.22
C GLY A 177 -4.68 0.98 -8.90
N ARG A 178 -5.07 0.46 -10.07
CA ARG A 178 -6.18 1.01 -10.86
C ARG A 178 -7.56 0.47 -10.49
N THR A 179 -7.61 -0.70 -9.87
CA THR A 179 -8.88 -1.37 -9.58
C THR A 179 -8.98 -1.73 -8.11
N VAL A 180 -10.08 -1.31 -7.49
CA VAL A 180 -10.47 -1.71 -6.14
C VAL A 180 -11.71 -2.60 -6.24
N TRP A 181 -11.65 -3.74 -5.57
CA TRP A 181 -12.80 -4.63 -5.41
C TRP A 181 -13.21 -4.69 -3.94
N SER A 182 -14.51 -4.90 -3.70
CA SER A 182 -15.02 -5.21 -2.38
C SER A 182 -16.09 -6.29 -2.42
N PHE A 183 -16.16 -7.07 -1.34
CA PHE A 183 -17.14 -8.14 -1.15
C PHE A 183 -17.36 -8.43 0.34
N GLY A 184 -18.46 -9.09 0.67
CA GLY A 184 -18.90 -9.39 2.04
C GLY A 184 -20.16 -8.63 2.45
N GLY A 185 -20.25 -8.31 3.74
CA GLY A 185 -21.39 -7.60 4.32
C GLY A 185 -21.50 -6.16 3.82
N GLY A 186 -22.69 -5.81 3.32
CA GLY A 186 -23.01 -4.49 2.77
C GLY A 186 -23.47 -3.45 3.78
N ASP A 187 -23.64 -3.84 5.04
CA ASP A 187 -24.23 -2.98 6.08
C ASP A 187 -23.55 -1.60 6.12
N ASN A 188 -24.35 -0.55 6.24
CA ASN A 188 -23.91 0.85 6.25
C ASN A 188 -23.19 1.31 4.98
N GLY A 189 -23.24 0.53 3.90
CA GLY A 189 -22.61 0.84 2.62
C GLY A 189 -21.08 0.72 2.64
N LYS A 190 -20.50 -0.04 3.57
CA LYS A 190 -19.04 -0.23 3.72
C LYS A 190 -18.35 -0.94 2.55
N LEU A 191 -19.12 -1.42 1.56
CA LEU A 191 -18.62 -1.90 0.28
C LEU A 191 -18.49 -0.79 -0.78
N GLY A 192 -19.15 0.36 -0.63
CA GLY A 192 -18.92 1.51 -1.51
C GLY A 192 -19.64 1.44 -2.86
N HIS A 193 -20.59 0.52 -3.04
CA HIS A 193 -21.33 0.34 -4.30
C HIS A 193 -22.57 1.25 -4.45
N GLY A 194 -22.85 2.11 -3.47
CA GLY A 194 -24.02 2.98 -3.45
C GLY A 194 -25.29 2.35 -2.89
N ASP A 195 -25.18 1.17 -2.29
CA ASP A 195 -26.26 0.44 -1.62
C ASP A 195 -25.74 -0.23 -0.34
N THR A 196 -26.60 -1.00 0.34
CA THR A 196 -26.23 -1.78 1.54
C THR A 196 -26.29 -3.30 1.29
N ASN A 197 -26.20 -3.73 0.04
CA ASN A 197 -26.37 -5.12 -0.35
C ASN A 197 -25.13 -5.95 -0.03
N ARG A 198 -25.33 -7.21 0.34
CA ARG A 198 -24.24 -8.19 0.45
C ARG A 198 -23.71 -8.52 -0.95
N VAL A 199 -22.40 -8.74 -1.04
CA VAL A 199 -21.72 -9.05 -2.30
C VAL A 199 -20.91 -10.32 -2.10
N TYR A 200 -21.29 -11.39 -2.77
CA TYR A 200 -20.72 -12.73 -2.55
C TYR A 200 -19.51 -13.04 -3.42
N LYS A 201 -19.23 -12.21 -4.43
CA LYS A 201 -18.10 -12.32 -5.35
C LYS A 201 -17.42 -10.95 -5.47
N PRO A 202 -16.10 -10.85 -5.68
CA PRO A 202 -15.43 -9.56 -5.85
C PRO A 202 -16.15 -8.66 -6.86
N LYS A 203 -16.57 -7.47 -6.41
CA LYS A 203 -17.24 -6.47 -7.25
C LYS A 203 -16.39 -5.20 -7.27
N VAL A 204 -16.23 -4.62 -8.45
CA VAL A 204 -15.47 -3.37 -8.62
C VAL A 204 -16.18 -2.21 -7.92
N VAL A 205 -15.41 -1.39 -7.20
CA VAL A 205 -15.88 -0.15 -6.59
C VAL A 205 -15.81 0.96 -7.65
N GLU A 206 -16.85 1.06 -8.47
CA GLU A 206 -16.94 1.97 -9.63
C GLU A 206 -16.57 3.43 -9.31
N ALA A 207 -16.89 3.90 -8.09
CA ALA A 207 -16.61 5.26 -7.66
C ALA A 207 -15.10 5.60 -7.53
N LEU A 208 -14.22 4.61 -7.53
CA LEU A 208 -12.76 4.79 -7.49
C LEU A 208 -12.10 4.58 -8.86
N GLN A 209 -12.87 4.25 -9.91
CA GLN A 209 -12.30 4.10 -11.24
C GLN A 209 -11.69 5.42 -11.74
N GLY A 210 -10.60 5.30 -12.50
CA GLY A 210 -9.83 6.44 -13.00
C GLY A 210 -8.87 7.05 -11.97
N MET A 211 -8.90 6.60 -10.72
CA MET A 211 -7.92 6.94 -9.70
C MET A 211 -6.82 5.88 -9.62
N PHE A 212 -5.63 6.30 -9.19
CA PHE A 212 -4.57 5.39 -8.78
C PHE A 212 -4.59 5.27 -7.27
N ILE A 213 -5.05 4.12 -6.77
CA ILE A 213 -5.13 3.80 -5.36
C ILE A 213 -3.83 3.13 -4.93
N ARG A 214 -3.27 3.62 -3.83
CA ARG A 214 -2.02 3.14 -3.24
C ARG A 214 -2.26 2.16 -2.09
N LYS A 215 -3.32 2.38 -1.31
CA LYS A 215 -3.61 1.59 -0.12
C LYS A 215 -5.10 1.56 0.15
N VAL A 216 -5.59 0.41 0.61
CA VAL A 216 -6.97 0.22 1.08
C VAL A 216 -6.97 -0.30 2.51
N CYS A 217 -7.97 0.08 3.30
CA CYS A 217 -8.11 -0.34 4.69
C CYS A 217 -9.58 -0.64 5.02
N ALA A 218 -9.85 -1.78 5.63
CA ALA A 218 -11.17 -2.20 6.07
C ALA A 218 -11.25 -2.22 7.61
N GLY A 219 -12.17 -1.45 8.19
CA GLY A 219 -12.43 -1.41 9.63
C GLY A 219 -13.67 -2.22 10.02
N SER A 220 -14.28 -1.88 11.15
CA SER A 220 -15.50 -2.56 11.62
C SER A 220 -16.73 -2.24 10.75
N GLN A 221 -16.98 -0.96 10.48
CA GLN A 221 -18.15 -0.48 9.71
C GLN A 221 -17.79 0.54 8.63
N SER A 222 -16.50 0.73 8.40
CA SER A 222 -15.98 1.73 7.47
C SER A 222 -14.78 1.20 6.70
N SER A 223 -14.48 1.90 5.62
CA SER A 223 -13.47 1.55 4.65
C SER A 223 -12.76 2.82 4.20
N LEU A 224 -11.46 2.74 3.98
CA LEU A 224 -10.63 3.85 3.50
C LEU A 224 -9.87 3.45 2.25
N ALA A 225 -9.60 4.44 1.40
CA ALA A 225 -8.65 4.34 0.30
C ALA A 225 -7.73 5.58 0.28
N LEU A 226 -6.44 5.35 0.06
CA LEU A 226 -5.44 6.38 -0.16
C LEU A 226 -5.05 6.36 -1.63
N THR A 227 -5.18 7.51 -2.30
CA THR A 227 -4.75 7.71 -3.68
C THR A 227 -3.24 7.98 -3.77
N SER A 228 -2.67 7.85 -4.97
CA SER A 228 -1.26 8.18 -5.25
C SER A 228 -0.95 9.68 -5.12
N THR A 229 -1.96 10.54 -5.28
CA THR A 229 -1.88 12.00 -5.08
C THR A 229 -1.88 12.40 -3.61
N GLY A 230 -2.22 11.46 -2.71
CA GLY A 230 -2.27 11.69 -1.26
C GLY A 230 -3.64 12.09 -0.73
N GLN A 231 -4.69 11.99 -1.54
CA GLN A 231 -6.08 12.18 -1.10
C GLN A 231 -6.61 10.92 -0.42
N VAL A 232 -7.42 11.10 0.63
CA VAL A 232 -8.04 10.01 1.40
C VAL A 232 -9.55 10.00 1.17
N TYR A 233 -10.06 8.83 0.79
CA TYR A 233 -11.49 8.57 0.62
C TYR A 233 -11.99 7.64 1.71
N ALA A 234 -13.21 7.88 2.20
CA ALA A 234 -13.88 7.06 3.21
C ALA A 234 -15.31 6.71 2.81
N TRP A 235 -15.77 5.53 3.20
CA TRP A 235 -17.16 5.08 3.06
C TRP A 235 -17.54 4.07 4.15
N GLY A 236 -18.83 3.76 4.28
CA GLY A 236 -19.42 3.06 5.42
C GLY A 236 -20.14 4.02 6.35
N CYS A 237 -20.03 3.82 7.68
CA CYS A 237 -20.60 4.75 8.65
C CYS A 237 -19.66 5.08 9.82
N GLY A 238 -20.12 6.04 10.61
CA GLY A 238 -19.50 6.41 11.88
C GLY A 238 -18.54 7.58 11.76
N ALA A 239 -17.94 7.93 12.90
CA ALA A 239 -16.94 8.99 12.97
C ALA A 239 -15.70 8.73 12.11
N CYS A 240 -15.40 7.47 11.73
CA CYS A 240 -14.32 7.12 10.80
C CYS A 240 -14.46 7.77 9.42
N LEU A 241 -15.65 8.28 9.04
CA LEU A 241 -15.83 9.01 7.80
C LEU A 241 -15.16 10.39 7.79
N GLY A 242 -14.79 10.93 8.96
CA GLY A 242 -14.05 12.19 9.05
C GLY A 242 -14.81 13.43 8.57
N CYS A 243 -16.15 13.35 8.45
CA CYS A 243 -17.00 14.39 7.85
C CYS A 243 -17.73 15.29 8.87
N GLY A 244 -17.36 15.23 10.15
CA GLY A 244 -17.93 16.08 11.20
C GLY A 244 -19.14 15.52 11.92
N SER A 245 -19.60 14.30 11.61
CA SER A 245 -20.70 13.63 12.32
C SER A 245 -20.35 12.20 12.71
N SER A 246 -20.80 11.76 13.89
CA SER A 246 -20.64 10.38 14.38
C SER A 246 -21.67 9.42 13.79
N GLU A 247 -22.79 9.93 13.28
CA GLU A 247 -23.90 9.15 12.72
C GLU A 247 -23.93 9.20 11.18
N ALA A 248 -22.88 9.76 10.56
CA ALA A 248 -22.80 9.87 9.12
C ALA A 248 -22.72 8.49 8.46
N THR A 249 -23.34 8.38 7.30
CA THR A 249 -23.26 7.23 6.40
C THR A 249 -22.88 7.70 5.00
N ALA A 250 -21.96 6.99 4.36
CA ALA A 250 -21.54 7.21 2.99
C ALA A 250 -21.53 5.87 2.25
N LEU A 251 -22.50 5.67 1.35
CA LEU A 251 -22.65 4.42 0.59
C LEU A 251 -21.66 4.30 -0.59
N ARG A 252 -20.92 5.37 -0.88
CA ARG A 252 -19.86 5.44 -1.89
C ARG A 252 -18.64 6.12 -1.28
N PRO A 253 -17.42 5.80 -1.73
CA PRO A 253 -16.21 6.54 -1.40
C PRO A 253 -16.41 8.06 -1.53
N LYS A 254 -16.15 8.79 -0.44
CA LYS A 254 -16.17 10.25 -0.39
C LYS A 254 -14.82 10.79 0.06
N LEU A 255 -14.38 11.87 -0.56
CA LEU A 255 -13.17 12.59 -0.15
C LEU A 255 -13.34 13.11 1.28
N ILE A 256 -12.31 12.96 2.11
CA ILE A 256 -12.25 13.61 3.40
C ILE A 256 -11.71 15.03 3.21
N GLU A 257 -12.62 16.00 3.13
CA GLU A 257 -12.30 17.41 2.79
C GLU A 257 -11.23 18.04 3.70
N GLU A 258 -11.24 17.71 4.99
CA GLU A 258 -10.26 18.22 5.97
C GLU A 258 -8.81 17.76 5.69
N LEU A 259 -8.62 16.70 4.91
CA LEU A 259 -7.30 16.21 4.48
C LEU A 259 -7.02 16.53 3.00
N ALA A 260 -7.93 17.22 2.29
CA ALA A 260 -7.82 17.40 0.84
C ALA A 260 -6.55 18.19 0.43
N THR A 261 -6.10 19.13 1.27
CA THR A 261 -4.88 19.93 1.05
C THR A 261 -3.63 19.27 1.63
N THR A 262 -3.78 18.20 2.43
CA THR A 262 -2.68 17.52 3.09
C THR A 262 -2.25 16.35 2.23
N ARG A 263 -0.97 16.31 1.83
CA ARG A 263 -0.44 15.17 1.08
C ARG A 263 -0.25 13.97 2.01
N VAL A 264 -1.25 13.11 2.12
CA VAL A 264 -1.18 11.89 2.93
C VAL A 264 -0.30 10.84 2.24
N VAL A 265 0.55 10.17 3.01
CA VAL A 265 1.50 9.14 2.52
C VAL A 265 1.21 7.75 3.06
N ASP A 266 0.48 7.65 4.18
CA ASP A 266 0.01 6.39 4.74
C ASP A 266 -1.29 6.60 5.52
N ILE A 267 -2.10 5.54 5.58
CA ILE A 267 -3.34 5.46 6.35
C ILE A 267 -3.37 4.16 7.16
N SER A 268 -4.03 4.18 8.31
CA SER A 268 -4.29 3.00 9.12
C SER A 268 -5.67 3.09 9.75
N ILE A 269 -6.41 1.98 9.79
CA ILE A 269 -7.69 1.88 10.47
C ILE A 269 -7.62 0.83 11.58
N GLY A 270 -8.12 1.20 12.75
CA GLY A 270 -8.34 0.29 13.88
C GLY A 270 -9.70 -0.39 13.79
N ASP A 271 -10.27 -0.76 14.94
CA ASP A 271 -11.67 -1.21 15.01
C ASP A 271 -12.63 -0.08 14.62
N SER A 272 -12.43 1.10 15.21
CA SER A 272 -13.37 2.23 15.10
C SER A 272 -12.70 3.61 15.10
N HIS A 273 -11.39 3.69 14.81
CA HIS A 273 -10.65 4.94 14.63
C HIS A 273 -9.65 4.84 13.48
N CYS A 274 -9.16 5.98 13.02
CA CYS A 274 -8.31 6.10 11.86
C CYS A 274 -7.10 6.99 12.17
N LEU A 275 -5.99 6.69 11.49
CA LEU A 275 -4.77 7.47 11.50
C LEU A 275 -4.38 7.78 10.05
N ALA A 276 -3.86 8.98 9.82
CA ALA A 276 -3.21 9.37 8.58
C ALA A 276 -1.85 10.00 8.87
N LEU A 277 -0.85 9.66 8.06
CA LEU A 277 0.49 10.24 8.10
C LEU A 277 0.66 11.14 6.89
N SER A 278 1.04 12.41 7.09
CA SER A 278 1.34 13.35 6.01
C SER A 278 2.77 13.20 5.49
N HIS A 279 3.03 13.78 4.32
CA HIS A 279 4.37 13.89 3.75
C HIS A 279 5.34 14.66 4.66
N ASP A 280 4.81 15.61 5.43
CA ASP A 280 5.55 16.45 6.38
C ASP A 280 5.76 15.77 7.74
N ASN A 281 5.53 14.44 7.80
CA ASN A 281 5.64 13.60 9.00
C ASN A 281 4.65 13.94 10.12
N GLU A 282 3.56 14.64 9.80
CA GLU A 282 2.50 14.94 10.76
C GLU A 282 1.50 13.79 10.83
N VAL A 283 1.00 13.51 12.05
CA VAL A 283 -0.01 12.47 12.27
C VAL A 283 -1.36 13.12 12.54
N TYR A 284 -2.38 12.64 11.85
CA TYR A 284 -3.77 13.01 12.04
C TYR A 284 -4.55 11.79 12.56
N ALA A 285 -5.47 12.01 13.48
CA ALA A 285 -6.30 10.95 14.06
C ALA A 285 -7.76 11.38 14.16
N TRP A 286 -8.68 10.45 13.92
CA TRP A 286 -10.12 10.65 14.07
C TRP A 286 -10.86 9.32 14.30
N GLY A 287 -12.15 9.39 14.60
CA GLY A 287 -13.00 8.26 14.95
C GLY A 287 -13.23 8.14 16.46
N ASN A 288 -13.50 6.93 16.93
CA ASN A 288 -13.71 6.63 18.35
C ASN A 288 -12.50 7.06 19.19
N ASN A 289 -12.75 7.71 20.33
CA ASN A 289 -11.71 8.15 21.26
C ASN A 289 -12.04 7.79 22.73
N SER A 290 -12.95 6.84 22.99
CA SER A 290 -13.33 6.46 24.36
C SER A 290 -12.18 5.95 25.24
N MET A 291 -11.08 5.50 24.63
CA MET A 291 -9.85 5.04 25.31
C MET A 291 -8.66 5.98 25.07
N GLY A 292 -8.87 7.17 24.51
CA GLY A 292 -7.80 8.09 24.14
C GLY A 292 -7.00 7.68 22.91
N GLN A 293 -7.51 6.74 22.10
CA GLN A 293 -6.79 6.16 20.96
C GLN A 293 -6.48 7.15 19.83
N CYS A 294 -7.14 8.32 19.79
CA CYS A 294 -6.82 9.40 18.87
C CYS A 294 -5.67 10.31 19.35
N GLY A 295 -5.13 10.10 20.55
CA GLY A 295 -3.96 10.82 21.05
C GLY A 295 -4.18 12.31 21.32
N GLN A 296 -5.41 12.74 21.58
CA GLN A 296 -5.79 14.15 21.71
C GLN A 296 -5.63 14.71 23.15
N GLY A 297 -4.96 13.98 24.04
CA GLY A 297 -4.81 14.35 25.46
C GLY A 297 -6.09 14.19 26.29
N ASN A 298 -7.13 13.56 25.75
CA ASN A 298 -8.40 13.28 26.42
C ASN A 298 -9.04 12.01 25.84
N SER A 299 -10.09 11.52 26.49
CA SER A 299 -10.95 10.43 26.04
C SER A 299 -12.39 10.89 25.72
N THR A 300 -12.58 12.18 25.41
CA THR A 300 -13.91 12.76 25.22
C THR A 300 -14.42 12.55 23.81
N GLY A 301 -15.57 11.86 23.69
CA GLY A 301 -16.36 11.73 22.47
C GLY A 301 -15.61 11.14 21.26
N PRO A 302 -16.32 10.83 20.17
CA PRO A 302 -15.64 10.57 18.91
C PRO A 302 -15.06 11.86 18.33
N ILE A 303 -13.86 11.78 17.77
CA ILE A 303 -13.26 12.84 16.98
C ILE A 303 -13.81 12.71 15.56
N THR A 304 -14.76 13.57 15.17
CA THR A 304 -15.53 13.39 13.93
C THR A 304 -14.87 13.96 12.68
N LYS A 305 -13.74 14.64 12.82
CA LYS A 305 -12.91 15.19 11.73
C LYS A 305 -11.44 14.85 11.99
N PRO A 306 -10.62 14.56 10.96
CA PRO A 306 -9.18 14.41 11.09
C PRO A 306 -8.58 15.55 11.89
N LYS A 307 -7.95 15.23 13.02
CA LYS A 307 -7.30 16.22 13.88
C LYS A 307 -5.84 15.88 14.05
N LYS A 308 -4.98 16.87 13.86
CA LYS A 308 -3.53 16.75 14.07
C LYS A 308 -3.23 16.32 15.52
N VAL A 309 -2.35 15.35 15.69
CA VAL A 309 -1.89 14.86 17.00
C VAL A 309 -0.71 15.72 17.45
N VAL A 310 -1.00 16.88 18.05
CA VAL A 310 0.00 17.91 18.43
C VAL A 310 1.09 17.40 19.37
N GLY A 311 0.84 16.34 20.14
CA GLY A 311 1.85 15.71 21.00
C GLY A 311 3.02 15.06 20.24
N LEU A 312 2.93 14.93 18.91
CA LEU A 312 3.98 14.38 18.04
C LEU A 312 4.70 15.48 17.23
N ASP A 313 4.41 16.76 17.47
CA ASP A 313 5.08 17.86 16.76
C ASP A 313 6.59 17.84 16.96
N GLY A 314 7.32 18.04 15.86
CA GLY A 314 8.80 17.97 15.84
C GLY A 314 9.38 16.56 15.78
N VAL A 315 8.57 15.51 15.89
CA VAL A 315 9.02 14.12 15.73
C VAL A 315 8.85 13.70 14.27
N ALA A 316 9.92 13.22 13.64
CA ALA A 316 9.89 12.75 12.25
C ALA A 316 9.23 11.36 12.12
N ILE A 317 7.92 11.26 12.37
CA ILE A 317 7.15 10.02 12.24
C ILE A 317 7.20 9.51 10.80
N GLN A 318 7.45 8.22 10.65
CA GLN A 318 7.61 7.56 9.34
C GLN A 318 6.59 6.45 9.10
N GLN A 319 5.98 5.91 10.15
CA GLN A 319 5.04 4.79 10.09
C GLN A 319 4.00 4.89 11.20
N ILE A 320 2.80 4.36 10.94
CA ILE A 320 1.64 4.38 11.83
C ILE A 320 0.93 3.00 11.85
N SER A 321 0.30 2.66 12.97
CA SER A 321 -0.55 1.45 13.08
C SER A 321 -1.66 1.68 14.11
N ALA A 322 -2.88 1.28 13.76
CA ALA A 322 -4.07 1.37 14.60
C ALA A 322 -4.56 -0.03 15.01
N GLY A 323 -4.83 -0.19 16.32
CA GLY A 323 -5.38 -1.39 16.95
C GLY A 323 -6.87 -1.27 17.24
N THR A 324 -7.41 -2.10 18.15
CA THR A 324 -8.81 -1.95 18.59
C THR A 324 -9.10 -0.60 19.22
N SER A 325 -8.24 -0.19 20.15
CA SER A 325 -8.43 1.00 20.98
C SER A 325 -7.09 1.61 21.40
N HIS A 326 -6.05 1.41 20.58
CA HIS A 326 -4.73 1.99 20.79
C HIS A 326 -4.10 2.29 19.42
N SER A 327 -3.10 3.17 19.43
CA SER A 327 -2.44 3.70 18.25
C SER A 327 -0.94 3.74 18.46
N LEU A 328 -0.19 3.54 17.38
CA LEU A 328 1.27 3.53 17.39
C LEU A 328 1.78 4.39 16.23
N ALA A 329 2.83 5.15 16.50
CA ALA A 329 3.55 5.97 15.52
C ALA A 329 5.04 5.90 15.84
N TRP A 330 5.90 5.70 14.84
CA TRP A 330 7.34 5.56 15.05
C TRP A 330 8.17 6.12 13.89
N THR A 331 9.46 6.34 14.14
CA THR A 331 10.38 7.11 13.28
C THR A 331 11.22 6.26 12.33
N ALA A 332 11.12 4.94 12.39
CA ALA A 332 11.89 4.07 11.50
C ALA A 332 11.37 4.19 10.06
N LEU A 333 12.26 4.37 9.08
CA LEU A 333 11.90 4.51 7.67
C LEU A 333 11.26 3.22 7.12
N PRO A 334 10.08 3.24 6.49
CA PRO A 334 9.49 2.04 5.90
C PRO A 334 10.33 1.54 4.71
N ARG A 335 10.36 0.22 4.50
CA ARG A 335 11.15 -0.41 3.42
C ARG A 335 10.70 0.02 2.03
N ASP A 336 9.40 0.14 1.81
CA ASP A 336 8.84 0.44 0.49
C ASP A 336 9.15 1.87 0.04
N ARG A 337 9.55 2.75 0.98
CA ARG A 337 10.10 4.08 0.67
C ARG A 337 11.55 4.05 0.19
N GLN A 338 12.28 2.94 0.38
CA GLN A 338 13.69 2.85 -0.04
C GLN A 338 13.86 2.41 -1.50
N VAL A 339 12.83 1.88 -2.18
CA VAL A 339 13.00 1.21 -3.48
C VAL A 339 12.17 1.83 -4.63
N VAL A 340 11.14 2.62 -4.34
CA VAL A 340 10.52 3.44 -5.38
C VAL A 340 10.95 4.87 -5.12
N ALA A 341 11.96 5.32 -5.87
CA ALA A 341 12.15 6.74 -6.13
C ALA A 341 10.76 7.25 -6.47
N TRP A 342 10.18 7.96 -5.50
CA TRP A 342 8.86 8.51 -5.58
C TRP A 342 8.69 9.05 -6.99
N HIS A 343 7.53 8.85 -7.59
CA HIS A 343 7.05 9.85 -8.51
C HIS A 343 6.96 11.16 -7.67
N ARG A 344 8.10 11.83 -7.45
CA ARG A 344 8.24 13.23 -7.84
C ARG A 344 7.49 13.25 -9.17
N PRO A 345 6.39 13.99 -9.32
CA PRO A 345 5.96 14.28 -10.67
C PRO A 345 7.22 14.76 -11.36
N TYR A 346 7.78 13.89 -12.22
CA TYR A 346 8.72 14.34 -13.20
C TYR A 346 7.76 15.09 -14.11
N CYS A 347 7.57 16.38 -13.79
CA CYS A 347 6.83 17.30 -14.64
C CYS A 347 7.68 17.35 -15.90
N VAL A 348 7.36 16.43 -16.81
CA VAL A 348 7.85 16.47 -18.18
C VAL A 348 7.11 17.63 -18.78
N ASP A 349 7.78 18.77 -18.81
CA ASP A 349 7.26 19.95 -19.45
C ASP A 349 7.19 19.68 -20.96
N LEU A 350 6.01 19.32 -21.43
CA LEU A 350 5.71 19.12 -22.85
C LEU A 350 5.42 20.48 -23.49
N GLU A 351 6.41 21.37 -23.50
CA GLU A 351 6.35 22.64 -24.22
C GLU A 351 7.32 22.63 -25.40
N GLU A 352 6.99 23.39 -26.45
CA GLU A 352 7.90 23.61 -27.60
C GLU A 352 9.26 24.17 -27.15
N SER A 353 9.26 24.95 -26.05
CA SER A 353 10.44 25.51 -25.40
C SER A 353 11.41 24.41 -24.94
N THR A 354 10.93 23.35 -24.30
CA THR A 354 11.73 22.20 -23.83
C THR A 354 12.43 21.51 -25.00
N PHE A 355 11.70 21.25 -26.09
CA PHE A 355 12.27 20.66 -27.30
C PHE A 355 13.32 21.58 -27.95
N SER A 356 13.14 22.90 -27.90
CA SER A 356 14.12 23.88 -28.38
C SER A 356 15.42 23.85 -27.56
N HIS A 357 15.33 23.72 -26.23
CA HIS A 357 16.50 23.63 -25.36
C HIS A 357 17.27 22.32 -25.59
N LEU A 358 16.55 21.19 -25.63
CA LEU A 358 17.15 19.88 -25.93
C LEU A 358 17.86 19.86 -27.28
N ARG A 359 17.21 20.42 -28.31
CA ARG A 359 17.82 20.59 -29.64
C ARG A 359 19.10 21.41 -29.54
N SER A 360 19.07 22.56 -28.86
CA SER A 360 20.23 23.46 -28.76
C SER A 360 21.41 22.81 -28.03
N PHE A 361 21.14 22.01 -26.99
CA PHE A 361 22.19 21.24 -26.32
C PHE A 361 22.78 20.17 -27.23
N LEU A 362 21.94 19.41 -27.92
CA LEU A 362 22.40 18.37 -28.84
C LEU A 362 23.17 19.00 -30.03
N GLU A 363 22.67 20.07 -30.65
CA GLU A 363 23.39 20.79 -31.72
C GLU A 363 24.76 21.26 -31.26
N ARG A 364 24.84 21.87 -30.07
CA ARG A 364 26.08 22.44 -29.56
C ARG A 364 27.13 21.39 -29.18
N TYR A 365 26.69 20.26 -28.64
CA TYR A 365 27.59 19.29 -28.01
C TYR A 365 27.75 17.99 -28.80
N CYS A 366 26.97 17.75 -29.85
CA CYS A 366 27.20 16.64 -30.77
C CYS A 366 28.31 16.95 -31.78
N ASP A 367 28.55 18.23 -32.09
CA ASP A 367 29.69 18.64 -32.91
C ASP A 367 31.00 18.36 -32.16
N GLY A 368 31.87 17.53 -32.74
CA GLY A 368 33.14 17.14 -32.11
C GLY A 368 33.04 16.00 -31.10
N ILE A 369 32.03 15.13 -31.19
CA ILE A 369 31.83 13.97 -30.28
C ILE A 369 33.04 13.03 -30.18
N ASN A 370 33.88 13.00 -31.22
CA ASN A 370 35.12 12.22 -31.31
C ASN A 370 36.39 13.07 -31.16
N SER A 371 36.27 14.31 -30.69
CA SER A 371 37.45 15.13 -30.43
C SER A 371 38.20 14.61 -29.21
N ASP A 372 39.54 14.59 -29.29
CA ASP A 372 40.41 14.22 -28.17
C ASP A 372 40.26 15.15 -26.96
N VAL A 373 39.77 16.38 -27.18
CA VAL A 373 39.49 17.36 -26.14
C VAL A 373 37.99 17.63 -26.09
N PRO A 374 37.29 17.28 -25.00
CA PRO A 374 35.86 17.50 -24.89
C PRO A 374 35.54 19.01 -24.85
N PRO A 375 34.37 19.44 -25.36
CA PRO A 375 33.95 20.82 -25.28
C PRO A 375 33.71 21.23 -23.82
N LEU A 376 34.04 22.47 -23.47
CA LEU A 376 33.67 23.06 -22.17
C LEU A 376 32.14 22.99 -22.00
N PRO A 377 31.62 22.66 -20.80
CA PRO A 377 32.31 22.63 -19.51
C PRO A 377 32.81 21.24 -19.08
N PHE A 378 32.86 20.26 -19.98
CA PHE A 378 33.12 18.87 -19.59
C PHE A 378 34.62 18.65 -19.30
N PRO A 379 34.98 18.12 -18.11
CA PRO A 379 36.36 17.85 -17.73
C PRO A 379 36.92 16.57 -18.37
N SER A 380 36.07 15.70 -18.93
CA SER A 380 36.47 14.48 -19.62
C SER A 380 35.49 14.09 -20.73
N SER A 381 35.96 13.35 -21.75
CA SER A 381 35.11 12.85 -22.83
C SER A 381 34.00 11.93 -22.31
N ARG A 382 34.26 11.18 -21.24
CA ARG A 382 33.25 10.33 -20.58
C ARG A 382 32.08 11.13 -20.00
N GLU A 383 32.35 12.27 -19.38
CA GLU A 383 31.27 13.14 -18.85
C GLU A 383 30.48 13.81 -19.97
N HIS A 384 31.16 14.23 -21.03
CA HIS A 384 30.53 14.76 -22.24
C HIS A 384 29.61 13.72 -22.91
N HIS A 385 30.09 12.48 -23.09
CA HIS A 385 29.30 11.39 -23.66
C HIS A 385 28.11 11.01 -22.78
N ASN A 386 28.28 10.96 -21.46
CA ASN A 386 27.19 10.70 -20.53
C ASN A 386 26.13 11.83 -20.57
N PHE A 387 26.55 13.09 -20.66
CA PHE A 387 25.63 14.22 -20.84
C PHE A 387 24.79 14.09 -22.12
N LEU A 388 25.42 13.73 -23.25
CA LEU A 388 24.71 13.50 -24.51
C LEU A 388 23.75 12.31 -24.41
N LYS A 389 24.18 11.21 -23.79
CA LYS A 389 23.34 10.03 -23.53
C LYS A 389 22.09 10.40 -22.73
N LEU A 390 22.25 11.24 -21.69
CA LEU A 390 21.14 11.73 -20.89
C LEU A 390 20.22 12.67 -21.67
N CYS A 391 20.75 13.58 -22.50
CA CYS A 391 19.94 14.45 -23.35
C CYS A 391 19.11 13.67 -24.37
N LEU A 392 19.69 12.64 -25.01
CA LEU A 392 19.00 11.78 -25.97
C LEU A 392 17.92 10.93 -25.29
N ARG A 393 18.21 10.34 -24.12
CA ARG A 393 17.20 9.62 -23.32
C ARG A 393 16.06 10.54 -22.88
N LEU A 394 16.40 11.77 -22.48
CA LEU A 394 15.41 12.75 -22.08
C LEU A 394 14.50 13.13 -23.26
N LEU A 395 15.08 13.37 -24.44
CA LEU A 395 14.34 13.65 -25.66
C LEU A 395 13.42 12.48 -26.06
N SER A 396 13.91 11.24 -26.04
CA SER A 396 13.10 10.05 -26.34
C SER A 396 11.92 9.90 -25.39
N ASN A 397 12.14 10.08 -24.08
CA ASN A 397 11.05 10.06 -23.10
C ASN A 397 10.01 11.15 -23.37
N HIS A 398 10.42 12.38 -23.72
CA HIS A 398 9.49 13.46 -24.04
C HIS A 398 8.69 13.18 -25.32
N LEU A 399 9.33 12.62 -26.36
CA LEU A 399 8.65 12.23 -27.60
C LEU A 399 7.66 11.08 -27.39
N ALA A 400 8.04 10.06 -26.62
CA ALA A 400 7.16 8.94 -26.27
C ALA A 400 5.93 9.41 -25.47
N LEU A 401 6.13 10.35 -24.54
CA LEU A 401 5.04 10.95 -23.77
C LEU A 401 4.14 11.84 -24.64
N ALA A 402 4.71 12.65 -25.54
CA ALA A 402 3.93 13.44 -26.48
C ALA A 402 3.09 12.57 -27.43
N LEU A 403 3.61 11.41 -27.83
CA LEU A 403 2.90 10.43 -28.65
C LEU A 403 1.77 9.75 -27.86
N ALA A 404 2.06 9.28 -26.64
CA ALA A 404 1.05 8.66 -25.76
C ALA A 404 -0.07 9.65 -25.38
N GLY A 405 0.25 10.94 -25.26
CA GLY A 405 -0.70 12.02 -24.99
C GLY A 405 -1.46 12.53 -26.23
N GLY A 406 -1.17 12.03 -27.44
CA GLY A 406 -1.86 12.44 -28.67
C GLY A 406 -1.55 13.88 -29.13
N VAL A 407 -0.47 14.50 -28.64
CA VAL A 407 -0.12 15.91 -28.88
C VAL A 407 1.18 16.09 -29.68
N ALA A 408 1.81 15.01 -30.14
CA ALA A 408 3.13 15.05 -30.79
C ALA A 408 3.23 16.04 -31.97
N THR A 409 2.18 16.17 -32.78
CA THR A 409 2.18 17.06 -33.96
C THR A 409 1.92 18.53 -33.62
N SER A 410 1.22 18.83 -32.52
CA SER A 410 0.97 20.20 -32.08
C SER A 410 2.09 20.76 -31.20
N ILE A 411 2.79 19.90 -30.46
CA ILE A 411 3.73 20.30 -29.41
C ILE A 411 5.16 20.53 -29.91
N LEU A 412 5.57 19.81 -30.95
CA LEU A 412 6.90 19.95 -31.55
C LEU A 412 7.01 21.22 -32.40
N GLY A 413 5.89 21.77 -32.88
CA GLY A 413 5.83 23.05 -33.60
C GLY A 413 6.94 23.21 -34.65
N ARG A 414 7.75 24.26 -34.49
CA ARG A 414 8.87 24.60 -35.38
C ARG A 414 10.11 23.71 -35.16
N GLN A 415 10.16 22.93 -34.08
CA GLN A 415 11.28 22.07 -33.71
C GLN A 415 11.27 20.71 -34.40
N ALA A 416 10.12 20.27 -34.95
CA ALA A 416 9.99 18.95 -35.57
C ALA A 416 11.02 18.69 -36.69
N ARG A 417 11.15 19.63 -37.64
CA ARG A 417 12.07 19.49 -38.79
C ARG A 417 13.56 19.62 -38.39
N PRO A 418 13.96 20.60 -37.57
CA PRO A 418 15.34 20.69 -37.05
C PRO A 418 15.78 19.47 -36.24
N LEU A 419 14.95 18.99 -35.30
CA LEU A 419 15.27 17.82 -34.48
C LEU A 419 15.43 16.56 -35.35
N ARG A 420 14.53 16.36 -36.32
CA ARG A 420 14.64 15.27 -37.28
C ARG A 420 15.99 15.30 -38.00
N ASN A 421 16.37 16.45 -38.57
CA ASN A 421 17.63 16.58 -39.29
C ASN A 421 18.86 16.33 -38.39
N LEU A 422 18.81 16.78 -37.14
CA LEU A 422 19.88 16.55 -36.16
C LEU A 422 20.05 15.07 -35.83
N LEU A 423 18.95 14.35 -35.59
CA LEU A 423 18.96 12.91 -35.32
C LEU A 423 19.48 12.10 -36.52
N PHE A 424 19.12 12.49 -37.75
CA PHE A 424 19.68 11.86 -38.96
C PHE A 424 21.20 12.07 -39.08
N ARG A 425 21.70 13.27 -38.80
CA ARG A 425 23.17 13.50 -38.79
C ARG A 425 23.87 12.65 -37.74
N LEU A 426 23.26 12.47 -36.58
CA LEU A 426 23.81 11.63 -35.52
C LEU A 426 23.86 10.14 -35.94
N MET A 427 22.86 9.67 -36.69
CA MET A 427 22.87 8.32 -37.26
C MET A 427 24.00 8.10 -38.29
N ASP A 428 24.31 9.13 -39.08
CA ASP A 428 25.34 9.05 -40.13
C ASP A 428 26.78 9.26 -39.61
N SER A 429 26.94 9.63 -38.33
CA SER A 429 28.24 9.86 -37.70
C SER A 429 28.77 8.62 -36.97
N SER A 430 30.09 8.43 -36.93
CA SER A 430 30.72 7.38 -36.10
C SER A 430 30.61 7.79 -34.63
N VAL A 431 29.68 7.21 -33.90
CA VAL A 431 29.43 7.56 -32.49
C VAL A 431 30.11 6.53 -31.57
N PRO A 432 30.67 6.93 -30.41
CA PRO A 432 31.19 5.98 -29.42
C PRO A 432 30.15 4.93 -28.97
N ASP A 433 30.60 3.70 -28.71
CA ASP A 433 29.75 2.54 -28.36
C ASP A 433 28.75 2.83 -27.22
N GLU A 434 29.13 3.67 -26.27
CA GLU A 434 28.32 4.04 -25.09
C GLU A 434 27.04 4.82 -25.42
N ILE A 435 27.02 5.51 -26.57
CA ILE A 435 25.88 6.28 -27.09
C ILE A 435 25.13 5.47 -28.15
N GLN A 436 25.80 4.50 -28.79
CA GLN A 436 25.21 3.59 -29.77
C GLN A 436 24.09 2.73 -29.17
N GLU A 437 24.19 2.32 -27.90
CA GLU A 437 23.11 1.62 -27.17
C GLU A 437 21.79 2.40 -27.09
N VAL A 438 21.83 3.74 -27.07
CA VAL A 438 20.61 4.58 -27.00
C VAL A 438 20.04 4.84 -28.40
N ARG A 439 20.85 4.64 -29.44
CA ARG A 439 20.46 4.79 -30.85
C ARG A 439 19.57 3.66 -31.33
N ASP A 440 19.78 2.43 -30.84
CA ASP A 440 19.07 1.25 -31.32
C ASP A 440 17.67 1.08 -30.68
N ASP A 441 17.36 1.85 -29.63
CA ASP A 441 16.07 1.89 -28.93
C ASP A 441 15.15 3.07 -29.38
N GLN A 442 15.63 3.96 -30.26
CA GLN A 442 14.92 5.15 -30.78
C GLN A 442 14.54 4.97 -32.25
#